data_AF-A0A7Z9CR85-F1
#
_entry.id   AF-A0A7Z9CR85-F1
#
_cell.length_a   1.000
_cell.length_b   1.000
_cell.length_c   1.000
_cell.angle_alpha   90.00
_cell.angle_beta   90.00
_cell.angle_gamma   90.00
#
_symmetry.space_group_name_H-M   'P 1'
#
loop_
_entity.id
_entity.type
_entity.pdbx_description
1 polymer ?
#
loop_
_entity_poly.entity_id
_entity_poly.type
_entity_poly.pdbx_seq_one_letter_code
_entity_poly.pdbx_strand_id
1 'polypeptide(L)'
;MTLLSTGTDYEQLAAAFRPIFSRIAQGAASREQQRILPEEPIRWLKEAGFGTLRIPREKGGWGASLPQLIALLIELAEADSNLPQALRAHFAFVEDRLNQPDSAQRDRWFQRFRDGELVGSGWTEIGAVKLGEVNTQVTPDERVWRLSGEKFYSTGTLYADWIDVFARRSDNGGDVIALVSTRQSGVEREDDWDGFGQRLTGSGTTRFRQAQVEQEHVYDFAERFRYQTAFYQHILLATLAGIGLAVERDAGRRGEKTLPYVQPRQRRRAARRSSGAAGGRANQQLGVGDPRGGAAGGGVFTAGLYRSRQRRRGADCAA
;
A
#
# COMPACT_ATOMS: atom_id res chain seq x y z
N MET A 1 -9.04 -23.29 20.12
CA MET A 1 -10.04 -22.51 19.35
C MET A 1 -9.26 -21.58 18.45
N THR A 2 -9.52 -21.60 17.14
CA THR A 2 -8.89 -20.65 16.21
C THR A 2 -9.42 -19.25 16.53
N LEU A 3 -8.54 -18.36 17.00
CA LEU A 3 -8.89 -16.96 17.24
C LEU A 3 -8.92 -16.23 15.90
N LEU A 4 -10.12 -15.86 15.45
CA LEU A 4 -10.35 -15.17 14.19
C LEU A 4 -10.66 -13.71 14.47
N SER A 5 -10.11 -12.80 13.66
CA SER A 5 -10.56 -11.40 13.62
C SER A 5 -11.83 -11.29 12.78
N THR A 6 -12.96 -11.55 13.44
CA THR A 6 -14.30 -11.59 12.83
C THR A 6 -14.97 -10.22 12.73
N GLY A 7 -14.44 -9.21 13.43
CA GLY A 7 -14.93 -7.84 13.37
C GLY A 7 -15.05 -7.18 14.73
N THR A 8 -15.21 -5.87 14.70
CA THR A 8 -15.48 -5.05 15.89
C THR A 8 -16.47 -3.92 15.58
N ASP A 9 -16.73 -3.01 16.52
CA ASP A 9 -17.46 -1.78 16.23
C ASP A 9 -16.59 -0.88 15.34
N TYR A 10 -17.01 -0.68 14.09
CA TYR A 10 -16.23 0.07 13.11
C TYR A 10 -16.11 1.55 13.48
N GLU A 11 -17.14 2.17 14.02
CA GLU A 11 -17.10 3.60 14.34
C GLU A 11 -16.19 3.87 15.53
N GLN A 12 -16.20 3.00 16.55
CA GLN A 12 -15.25 3.09 17.65
C GLN A 12 -13.81 2.87 17.18
N LEU A 13 -13.61 1.89 16.29
CA LEU A 13 -12.31 1.61 15.68
C LEU A 13 -11.81 2.82 14.87
N ALA A 14 -12.63 3.35 13.97
CA ALA A 14 -12.27 4.49 13.12
C ALA A 14 -12.06 5.77 13.92
N ALA A 15 -12.84 6.01 14.97
CA ALA A 15 -12.68 7.17 15.86
C ALA A 15 -11.28 7.22 16.50
N ALA A 16 -10.64 6.08 16.76
CA ALA A 16 -9.28 6.03 17.29
C ALA A 16 -8.22 6.54 16.29
N PHE A 17 -8.45 6.40 14.98
CA PHE A 17 -7.47 6.72 13.95
C PHE A 17 -7.77 8.00 13.16
N ARG A 18 -9.04 8.42 13.06
CA ARG A 18 -9.44 9.64 12.31
C ARG A 18 -8.70 10.92 12.74
N PRO A 19 -8.41 11.17 14.03
CA PRO A 19 -7.58 12.32 14.42
C PRO A 19 -6.15 12.25 13.85
N ILE A 20 -5.58 11.05 13.78
CA ILE A 20 -4.24 10.81 13.21
C ILE A 20 -4.29 11.01 11.69
N PHE A 21 -5.29 10.47 11.01
CA PHE A 21 -5.48 10.68 9.56
C PHE A 21 -5.64 12.16 9.23
N SER A 22 -6.42 12.89 10.03
CA SER A 22 -6.59 14.34 9.89
C SER A 22 -5.26 15.09 10.05
N ARG A 23 -4.40 14.68 10.97
CA ARG A 23 -3.05 15.24 11.15
C ARG A 23 -2.14 14.91 9.97
N ILE A 24 -2.18 13.66 9.48
CA ILE A 24 -1.41 13.21 8.32
C ILE A 24 -1.77 14.02 7.08
N ALA A 25 -3.06 14.24 6.83
CA ALA A 25 -3.59 14.94 5.67
C ALA A 25 -3.08 16.40 5.55
N GLN A 26 -2.86 17.09 6.68
CA GLN A 26 -2.39 18.49 6.69
C GLN A 26 -1.04 18.69 5.99
N GLY A 27 -0.17 17.67 5.99
CA GLY A 27 1.16 17.73 5.38
C GLY A 27 1.36 16.88 4.12
N ALA A 28 0.36 16.09 3.71
CA ALA A 28 0.53 15.07 2.67
C ALA A 28 1.00 15.65 1.33
N ALA A 29 0.34 16.71 0.84
CA ALA A 29 0.73 17.34 -0.42
C ALA A 29 2.14 17.95 -0.38
N SER A 30 2.52 18.59 0.74
CA SER A 30 3.86 19.16 0.90
C SER A 30 4.92 18.07 0.89
N ARG A 31 4.68 16.97 1.61
CA ARG A 31 5.60 15.82 1.64
C ARG A 31 5.80 15.25 0.24
N GLU A 32 4.73 14.98 -0.51
CA GLU A 32 4.81 14.41 -1.86
C GLU A 32 5.60 15.32 -2.81
N GLN A 33 5.33 16.62 -2.79
CA GLN A 33 6.01 17.60 -3.66
C GLN A 33 7.49 17.76 -3.34
N GLN A 34 7.83 17.76 -2.05
CA GLN A 34 9.20 18.00 -1.57
C GLN A 34 10.00 16.70 -1.38
N ARG A 35 9.41 15.54 -1.67
CA ARG A 35 9.99 14.21 -1.38
C ARG A 35 10.41 14.00 0.08
N ILE A 36 9.59 14.46 1.03
CA ILE A 36 9.85 14.22 2.45
C ILE A 36 9.21 12.90 2.85
N LEU A 37 10.03 11.91 3.23
CA LEU A 37 9.55 10.60 3.66
C LEU A 37 8.60 10.74 4.88
N PRO A 38 7.45 10.04 4.90
CA PRO A 38 6.44 10.13 5.95
C PRO A 38 6.83 9.35 7.23
N GLU A 39 8.04 9.57 7.74
CA GLU A 39 8.52 8.92 8.98
C GLU A 39 7.64 9.25 10.19
N GLU A 40 7.24 10.52 10.35
CA GLU A 40 6.34 10.91 11.44
C GLU A 40 4.93 10.32 11.31
N PRO A 41 4.24 10.39 10.15
CA PRO A 41 3.00 9.64 9.93
C PRO A 41 3.10 8.16 10.27
N ILE A 42 4.16 7.47 9.81
CA ILE A 42 4.39 6.06 10.15
C ILE A 42 4.52 5.89 11.66
N ARG A 43 5.32 6.72 12.33
CA ARG A 43 5.50 6.69 13.79
C ARG A 43 4.17 6.86 14.53
N TRP A 44 3.33 7.82 14.14
CA TRP A 44 2.01 8.02 14.77
C TRP A 44 1.10 6.79 14.59
N LEU A 45 1.14 6.15 13.42
CA LEU A 45 0.39 4.92 13.16
C LEU A 45 0.92 3.75 14.00
N LYS A 46 2.25 3.61 14.17
CA LYS A 46 2.87 2.60 15.05
C LYS A 46 2.43 2.81 16.50
N GLU A 47 2.56 4.03 17.02
CA GLU A 47 2.20 4.39 18.40
C GLU A 47 0.71 4.16 18.70
N ALA A 48 -0.16 4.36 17.72
CA ALA A 48 -1.60 4.10 17.84
C ALA A 48 -1.98 2.61 17.64
N GLY A 49 -1.00 1.74 17.37
CA GLY A 49 -1.24 0.32 17.15
C GLY A 49 -1.92 0.00 15.82
N PHE A 50 -1.81 0.86 14.79
CA PHE A 50 -2.44 0.65 13.48
C PHE A 50 -1.94 -0.63 12.78
N GLY A 51 -0.70 -1.06 13.03
CA GLY A 51 -0.18 -2.34 12.53
C GLY A 51 -0.91 -3.58 13.09
N THR A 52 -1.65 -3.42 14.19
CA THR A 52 -2.29 -4.54 14.91
C THR A 52 -3.78 -4.70 14.58
N LEU A 53 -4.31 -3.98 13.58
CA LEU A 53 -5.74 -3.93 13.25
C LEU A 53 -6.38 -5.32 13.12
N ARG A 54 -5.69 -6.23 12.43
CA ARG A 54 -6.17 -7.59 12.14
C ARG A 54 -5.84 -8.61 13.23
N ILE A 55 -5.08 -8.27 14.25
CA ILE A 55 -4.78 -9.19 15.35
C ILE A 55 -6.03 -9.30 16.26
N PRO A 56 -6.46 -10.52 16.65
CA PRO A 56 -7.61 -10.70 17.55
C PRO A 56 -7.46 -9.92 18.86
N ARG A 57 -8.59 -9.51 19.44
CA ARG A 57 -8.61 -8.72 20.69
C ARG A 57 -7.99 -9.48 21.86
N GLU A 58 -8.21 -10.79 21.92
CA GLU A 58 -7.64 -11.70 22.92
C GLU A 58 -6.11 -11.81 22.82
N LYS A 59 -5.55 -11.44 21.67
CA LYS A 59 -4.11 -11.38 21.41
C LYS A 59 -3.56 -9.95 21.44
N GLY A 60 -4.36 -8.98 21.88
CA GLY A 60 -3.96 -7.60 22.10
C GLY A 60 -4.00 -6.72 20.85
N GLY A 61 -4.75 -7.09 19.82
CA GLY A 61 -5.06 -6.24 18.66
C GLY A 61 -6.47 -5.66 18.68
N TRP A 62 -6.91 -5.16 17.53
CA TRP A 62 -8.23 -4.53 17.38
C TRP A 62 -9.35 -5.51 16.97
N GLY A 63 -8.99 -6.68 16.45
CA GLY A 63 -9.94 -7.69 15.97
C GLY A 63 -10.76 -7.25 14.74
N ALA A 64 -10.30 -6.23 14.00
CA ALA A 64 -11.01 -5.71 12.83
C ALA A 64 -11.19 -6.80 11.78
N SER A 65 -12.34 -6.89 11.12
CA SER A 65 -12.56 -7.81 10.00
C SER A 65 -11.79 -7.37 8.74
N LEU A 66 -11.67 -8.22 7.72
CA LEU A 66 -11.08 -7.84 6.43
C LEU A 66 -11.78 -6.61 5.81
N PRO A 67 -13.13 -6.56 5.72
CA PRO A 67 -13.83 -5.36 5.25
C PRO A 67 -13.51 -4.10 6.07
N GLN A 68 -13.37 -4.21 7.40
CA GLN A 68 -13.07 -3.08 8.27
C GLN A 68 -11.63 -2.57 8.11
N LEU A 69 -10.66 -3.47 7.93
CA LEU A 69 -9.29 -3.09 7.55
C LEU A 69 -9.32 -2.27 6.26
N ILE A 70 -10.02 -2.76 5.24
CA ILE A 70 -10.07 -2.11 3.94
C ILE A 70 -10.75 -0.74 4.01
N ALA A 71 -11.85 -0.62 4.76
CA ALA A 71 -12.51 0.66 5.00
C ALA A 71 -11.55 1.68 5.67
N LEU A 72 -10.78 1.27 6.68
CA LEU A 72 -9.75 2.14 7.28
C LEU A 72 -8.61 2.50 6.33
N LEU A 73 -8.19 1.56 5.48
CA LEU A 73 -7.15 1.84 4.48
C LEU A 73 -7.63 2.82 3.41
N ILE A 74 -8.93 2.84 3.10
CA ILE A 74 -9.55 3.87 2.24
C ILE A 74 -9.48 5.23 2.94
N GLU A 75 -9.89 5.33 4.21
CA GLU A 75 -9.80 6.59 5.00
C GLU A 75 -8.35 7.08 5.11
N LEU A 76 -7.39 6.16 5.34
CA LEU A 76 -5.96 6.50 5.37
C LEU A 76 -5.45 6.94 3.99
N ALA A 77 -5.86 6.31 2.89
CA ALA A 77 -5.50 6.72 1.54
C ALA A 77 -6.05 8.10 1.18
N GLU A 78 -7.23 8.47 1.69
CA GLU A 78 -7.79 9.82 1.52
C GLU A 78 -6.94 10.89 2.23
N ALA A 79 -6.27 10.52 3.32
CA ALA A 79 -5.33 11.38 4.03
C ALA A 79 -3.95 11.43 3.33
N ASP A 80 -3.38 10.27 2.98
CA ASP A 80 -2.10 10.13 2.27
C ASP A 80 -2.01 8.76 1.59
N SER A 81 -2.09 8.74 0.26
CA SER A 81 -2.13 7.51 -0.55
C SER A 81 -0.82 6.72 -0.58
N ASN A 82 0.29 7.27 -0.05
CA ASN A 82 1.52 6.52 0.10
C ASN A 82 1.42 5.48 1.22
N LEU A 83 0.66 5.76 2.28
CA LEU A 83 0.72 4.99 3.52
C LEU A 83 0.09 3.60 3.44
N PRO A 84 -1.12 3.41 2.86
CA PRO A 84 -1.68 2.07 2.70
C PRO A 84 -0.82 1.18 1.80
N GLN A 85 -0.22 1.74 0.76
CA GLN A 85 0.71 1.02 -0.09
C GLN A 85 2.01 0.65 0.64
N ALA A 86 2.58 1.58 1.41
CA ALA A 86 3.77 1.33 2.22
C ALA A 86 3.53 0.24 3.29
N LEU A 87 2.34 0.17 3.88
CA LEU A 87 1.96 -0.81 4.90
C LEU A 87 1.41 -2.12 4.31
N ARG A 88 1.32 -2.24 2.99
CA ARG A 88 0.68 -3.37 2.30
C ARG A 88 1.30 -4.72 2.67
N ALA A 89 2.63 -4.79 2.65
CA ALA A 89 3.37 -6.01 2.99
C ALA A 89 3.22 -6.38 4.47
N HIS A 90 3.16 -5.36 5.34
CA HIS A 90 2.93 -5.58 6.76
C HIS A 90 1.60 -6.28 7.03
N PHE A 91 0.49 -5.76 6.48
CA PHE A 91 -0.80 -6.42 6.67
C PHE A 91 -0.88 -7.79 6.00
N ALA A 92 -0.20 -7.99 4.86
CA ALA A 92 -0.13 -9.31 4.23
C ALA A 92 0.60 -10.32 5.13
N PHE A 93 1.67 -9.90 5.80
CA PHE A 93 2.39 -10.75 6.75
C PHE A 93 1.59 -10.99 8.04
N VAL A 94 0.82 -10.00 8.52
CA VAL A 94 -0.15 -10.21 9.62
C VAL A 94 -1.19 -11.28 9.23
N GLU A 95 -1.78 -11.21 8.03
CA GLU A 95 -2.70 -12.24 7.53
C GLU A 95 -2.01 -13.59 7.41
N ASP A 96 -0.77 -13.63 6.95
CA ASP A 96 0.01 -14.85 6.87
C ASP A 96 0.13 -15.53 8.24
N ARG A 97 0.49 -14.78 9.29
CA ARG A 97 0.54 -15.27 10.68
C ARG A 97 -0.83 -15.72 11.20
N LEU A 98 -1.91 -15.00 10.87
CA LEU A 98 -3.26 -15.36 11.30
C LEU A 98 -3.76 -16.67 10.68
N ASN A 99 -3.27 -17.02 9.50
CA ASN A 99 -3.62 -18.26 8.81
C ASN A 99 -2.74 -19.45 9.24
N GLN A 100 -1.76 -19.25 10.14
CA GLN A 100 -0.98 -20.33 10.73
C GLN A 100 -1.63 -20.90 12.00
N PRO A 101 -1.41 -22.20 12.30
CA PRO A 101 -1.81 -22.79 13.57
C PRO A 101 -1.33 -21.99 14.79
N ASP A 102 -2.11 -22.06 15.86
CA ASP A 102 -1.72 -21.52 17.16
C ASP A 102 -0.37 -22.07 17.60
N SER A 103 0.61 -21.19 17.80
CA SER A 103 1.97 -21.54 18.17
C SER A 103 2.67 -20.39 18.91
N ALA A 104 3.70 -20.73 19.68
CA ALA A 104 4.54 -19.74 20.35
C ALA A 104 5.22 -18.80 19.34
N GLN A 105 5.61 -19.29 18.17
CA GLN A 105 6.21 -18.47 17.13
C GLN A 105 5.24 -17.42 16.57
N ARG A 106 3.99 -17.82 16.31
CA ARG A 106 2.94 -16.90 15.87
C ARG A 106 2.69 -15.82 16.93
N ASP A 107 2.58 -16.22 18.19
CA ASP A 107 2.35 -15.28 19.29
C ASP A 107 3.56 -14.33 19.51
N ARG A 108 4.80 -14.78 19.25
CA ARG A 108 5.98 -13.89 19.20
C ARG A 108 5.84 -12.82 18.12
N TRP A 109 5.33 -13.15 16.94
CA TRP A 109 5.08 -12.16 15.89
C TRP A 109 3.98 -11.17 16.27
N PHE A 110 2.90 -11.62 16.90
CA PHE A 110 1.89 -10.71 17.41
C PHE A 110 2.46 -9.75 18.46
N GLN A 111 3.35 -10.24 19.33
CA GLN A 111 4.05 -9.37 20.26
C GLN A 111 4.91 -8.32 19.53
N ARG A 112 5.70 -8.72 18.53
CA ARG A 112 6.49 -7.78 17.70
C ARG A 112 5.63 -6.69 17.07
N PHE A 113 4.47 -7.04 16.50
CA PHE A 113 3.56 -6.05 15.90
C PHE A 113 2.97 -5.10 16.95
N ARG A 114 2.69 -5.60 18.17
CA ARG A 114 2.24 -4.77 19.30
C ARG A 114 3.33 -3.85 19.83
N ASP A 115 4.59 -4.26 19.74
CA ASP A 115 5.77 -3.43 20.01
C ASP A 115 6.06 -2.46 18.85
N GLY A 116 5.21 -2.47 17.82
CA GLY A 116 5.23 -1.56 16.69
C GLY A 116 6.08 -2.04 15.51
N GLU A 117 6.72 -3.22 15.55
CA GLU A 117 7.56 -3.66 14.43
C GLU A 117 6.74 -3.85 13.14
N LEU A 118 7.26 -3.33 12.02
CA LEU A 118 6.62 -3.40 10.70
C LEU A 118 7.38 -4.31 9.73
N VAL A 119 6.68 -4.78 8.69
CA VAL A 119 7.24 -5.65 7.65
C VAL A 119 7.08 -5.03 6.26
N GLY A 120 8.19 -4.93 5.51
CA GLY A 120 8.25 -4.45 4.13
C GLY A 120 8.34 -5.59 3.11
N SER A 121 8.22 -5.26 1.82
CA SER A 121 8.25 -6.24 0.72
C SER A 121 9.65 -6.41 0.12
N GLY A 122 10.06 -7.65 -0.17
CA GLY A 122 11.25 -7.98 -0.96
C GLY A 122 10.98 -9.08 -1.99
N TRP A 123 10.12 -8.83 -2.99
CA TRP A 123 9.64 -9.88 -3.91
C TRP A 123 10.19 -9.77 -5.32
N THR A 124 10.04 -8.60 -5.93
CA THR A 124 10.34 -8.39 -7.35
C THR A 124 11.82 -8.24 -7.60
N GLU A 125 12.31 -8.84 -8.68
CA GLU A 125 13.67 -8.70 -9.19
C GLU A 125 13.60 -7.99 -10.55
N ILE A 126 14.58 -7.15 -10.86
CA ILE A 126 14.73 -6.49 -12.17
C ILE A 126 16.02 -6.94 -12.84
N GLY A 127 16.08 -6.86 -14.16
CA GLY A 127 17.26 -7.22 -14.95
C GLY A 127 17.20 -8.65 -15.51
N ALA A 128 18.36 -9.32 -15.57
CA ALA A 128 18.51 -10.64 -16.18
C ALA A 128 17.99 -11.76 -15.25
N VAL A 129 16.68 -11.80 -15.04
CA VAL A 129 15.99 -12.91 -14.38
C VAL A 129 15.41 -13.78 -15.49
N LYS A 130 15.82 -15.04 -15.59
CA LYS A 130 15.19 -15.93 -16.58
C LYS A 130 13.75 -16.20 -16.17
N LEU A 131 12.88 -16.43 -17.15
CA LEU A 131 11.48 -16.70 -16.90
C LEU A 131 11.34 -17.93 -15.99
N GLY A 132 10.77 -17.75 -14.79
CA GLY A 132 10.61 -18.80 -13.77
C GLY A 132 11.80 -18.98 -12.81
N GLU A 133 12.92 -18.27 -13.01
CA GLU A 133 14.06 -18.27 -12.09
C GLU A 133 13.92 -17.16 -11.02
N VAL A 134 14.58 -17.36 -9.89
CA VAL A 134 14.73 -16.39 -8.80
C VAL A 134 16.22 -16.30 -8.51
N ASN A 135 16.81 -15.12 -8.66
CA ASN A 135 18.24 -14.91 -8.45
C ASN A 135 18.58 -14.78 -6.96
N THR A 136 17.65 -14.28 -6.14
CA THR A 136 17.82 -14.18 -4.70
C THR A 136 17.80 -15.56 -4.06
N GLN A 137 18.91 -15.93 -3.42
CA GLN A 137 19.07 -17.24 -2.79
C GLN A 137 19.19 -17.14 -1.28
N VAL A 138 18.53 -18.07 -0.59
CA VAL A 138 18.82 -18.36 0.81
C VAL A 138 19.62 -19.65 0.89
N THR A 139 20.77 -19.59 1.55
CA THR A 139 21.73 -20.69 1.67
C THR A 139 21.81 -21.13 3.13
N PRO A 140 21.46 -22.39 3.44
CA PRO A 140 21.73 -22.96 4.74
C PRO A 140 23.22 -22.94 5.06
N ASP A 141 23.55 -22.69 6.32
CA ASP A 141 24.90 -22.69 6.88
C ASP A 141 24.81 -23.32 8.28
N GLU A 142 25.92 -23.82 8.81
CA GLU A 142 25.99 -24.56 10.09
C GLU A 142 25.56 -23.72 11.29
N ARG A 143 25.66 -22.38 11.18
CA ARG A 143 25.31 -21.45 12.27
C ARG A 143 24.09 -20.59 11.98
N VAL A 144 24.07 -19.87 10.86
CA VAL A 144 23.02 -18.91 10.50
C VAL A 144 22.89 -18.86 8.98
N TRP A 145 21.68 -19.00 8.46
CA TRP A 145 21.46 -19.02 7.02
C TRP A 145 21.77 -17.65 6.40
N ARG A 146 22.12 -17.65 5.11
CA ARG A 146 22.57 -16.46 4.38
C ARG A 146 21.66 -16.16 3.22
N LEU A 147 21.18 -14.93 3.14
CA LEU A 147 20.43 -14.42 1.99
C LEU A 147 21.34 -13.53 1.14
N SER A 148 21.39 -13.81 -0.16
CA SER A 148 22.06 -12.97 -1.14
C SER A 148 21.18 -12.72 -2.35
N GLY A 149 21.10 -11.47 -2.77
CA GLY A 149 20.28 -11.07 -3.90
C GLY A 149 19.96 -9.58 -3.90
N GLU A 150 19.13 -9.18 -4.85
CA GLU A 150 18.71 -7.81 -5.05
C GLU A 150 17.23 -7.81 -5.40
N LYS A 151 16.47 -6.98 -4.67
CA LYS A 151 15.05 -6.77 -4.89
C LYS A 151 14.80 -5.33 -5.27
N PHE A 152 13.81 -5.15 -6.13
CA PHE A 152 13.29 -3.85 -6.54
C PHE A 152 11.80 -3.79 -6.25
N TYR A 153 11.20 -2.60 -6.30
CA TYR A 153 9.84 -2.39 -5.80
C TYR A 153 9.70 -2.87 -4.35
N SER A 154 10.70 -2.57 -3.52
CA SER A 154 10.78 -3.04 -2.13
C SER A 154 9.87 -2.21 -1.22
N THR A 155 8.60 -2.07 -1.60
CA THR A 155 7.62 -1.17 -0.98
C THR A 155 7.56 -1.32 0.53
N GLY A 156 7.62 -0.18 1.22
CA GLY A 156 7.53 -0.09 2.68
C GLY A 156 8.83 -0.39 3.42
N THR A 157 9.88 -0.87 2.75
CA THR A 157 11.09 -1.36 3.45
C THR A 157 11.87 -0.26 4.18
N LEU A 158 11.80 1.00 3.73
CA LEU A 158 12.40 2.13 4.43
C LEU A 158 11.78 2.36 5.82
N TYR A 159 10.53 1.95 6.02
CA TYR A 159 9.77 2.13 7.26
C TYR A 159 9.70 0.87 8.13
N ALA A 160 10.21 -0.25 7.62
CA ALA A 160 10.04 -1.56 8.20
C ALA A 160 11.22 -1.98 9.08
N ASP A 161 10.91 -2.80 10.08
CA ASP A 161 11.87 -3.47 10.95
C ASP A 161 12.30 -4.83 10.37
N TRP A 162 11.46 -5.42 9.52
CA TRP A 162 11.70 -6.68 8.82
C TRP A 162 11.34 -6.57 7.34
N ILE A 163 11.91 -7.45 6.52
CA ILE A 163 11.58 -7.59 5.10
C ILE A 163 11.12 -9.02 4.84
N ASP A 164 9.95 -9.17 4.24
CA ASP A 164 9.39 -10.42 3.72
C ASP A 164 9.96 -10.66 2.31
N VAL A 165 10.98 -11.52 2.22
CA VAL A 165 11.74 -11.74 0.99
C VAL A 165 11.36 -13.06 0.32
N PHE A 166 10.88 -12.99 -0.92
CA PHE A 166 10.73 -14.19 -1.75
C PHE A 166 12.11 -14.62 -2.30
N ALA A 167 12.54 -15.83 -1.97
CA ALA A 167 13.85 -16.35 -2.31
C ALA A 167 13.77 -17.84 -2.66
N ARG A 168 14.85 -18.36 -3.25
CA ARG A 168 15.00 -19.78 -3.52
C ARG A 168 16.08 -20.39 -2.63
N ARG A 169 15.81 -21.57 -2.09
CA ARG A 169 16.81 -22.33 -1.33
C ARG A 169 17.92 -22.83 -2.27
N SER A 170 19.17 -22.54 -1.93
CA SER A 170 20.30 -22.95 -2.75
C SER A 170 20.60 -24.45 -2.70
N ASP A 171 20.19 -25.14 -1.63
CA ASP A 171 20.50 -26.55 -1.40
C ASP A 171 19.48 -27.51 -2.02
N ASN A 172 18.21 -27.12 -2.13
CA ASN A 172 17.14 -27.98 -2.66
C ASN A 172 16.26 -27.33 -3.74
N GLY A 173 16.48 -26.05 -4.07
CA GLY A 173 15.71 -25.32 -5.07
C GLY A 173 14.29 -24.93 -4.66
N GLY A 174 13.90 -25.15 -3.41
CA GLY A 174 12.56 -24.84 -2.89
C GLY A 174 12.31 -23.33 -2.78
N ASP A 175 11.10 -22.91 -3.12
CA ASP A 175 10.66 -21.52 -2.97
C ASP A 175 10.26 -21.24 -1.53
N VAL A 176 10.77 -20.14 -0.99
CA VAL A 176 10.59 -19.77 0.41
C VAL A 176 10.37 -18.28 0.59
N ILE A 177 9.83 -17.94 1.74
CA ILE A 177 9.82 -16.59 2.28
C ILE A 177 10.83 -16.51 3.41
N ALA A 178 11.87 -15.70 3.24
CA ALA A 178 12.85 -15.39 4.27
C ALA A 178 12.53 -14.04 4.92
N LEU A 179 12.36 -14.03 6.24
CA LEU A 179 12.20 -12.81 7.03
C LEU A 179 13.55 -12.31 7.52
N VAL A 180 13.90 -11.10 7.12
CA VAL A 180 15.23 -10.51 7.37
C VAL A 180 15.09 -9.19 8.11
N SER A 181 15.80 -9.04 9.23
CA SER A 181 15.81 -7.77 9.96
C SER A 181 16.49 -6.68 9.13
N THR A 182 15.94 -5.46 9.14
CA THR A 182 16.52 -4.30 8.46
C THR A 182 17.67 -3.65 9.22
N ARG A 183 17.95 -4.09 10.45
CA ARG A 183 18.95 -3.49 11.35
C ARG A 183 20.35 -4.07 11.20
N GLN A 184 20.52 -5.12 10.39
CA GLN A 184 21.80 -5.76 10.17
C GLN A 184 22.55 -5.14 8.98
N SER A 185 23.89 -5.23 9.00
CA SER A 185 24.76 -4.67 7.96
C SER A 185 24.63 -5.36 6.59
N GLY A 186 24.11 -6.59 6.55
CA GLY A 186 23.90 -7.34 5.31
C GLY A 186 22.70 -6.85 4.49
N VAL A 187 21.93 -5.88 4.98
CA VAL A 187 20.73 -5.34 4.32
C VAL A 187 20.95 -3.86 4.00
N GLU A 188 21.01 -3.54 2.72
CA GLU A 188 21.12 -2.17 2.21
C GLU A 188 19.79 -1.78 1.55
N ARG A 189 19.22 -0.64 1.93
CA ARG A 189 17.93 -0.12 1.40
C ARG A 189 18.16 1.25 0.80
N GLU A 190 17.69 1.47 -0.42
CA GLU A 190 17.89 2.71 -1.17
C GLU A 190 16.54 3.44 -1.38
N ASP A 191 16.53 4.77 -1.25
CA ASP A 191 15.39 5.62 -1.63
C ASP A 191 15.54 6.10 -3.08
N ASP A 192 15.56 5.16 -4.01
CA ASP A 192 15.77 5.40 -5.45
C ASP A 192 14.47 5.27 -6.28
N TRP A 193 13.32 5.20 -5.63
CA TRP A 193 12.02 5.15 -6.29
C TRP A 193 11.63 6.51 -6.90
N ASP A 194 11.42 6.55 -8.22
CA ASP A 194 11.00 7.76 -8.97
C ASP A 194 9.73 7.51 -9.81
N GLY A 195 8.68 7.01 -9.17
CA GLY A 195 7.35 6.94 -9.77
C GLY A 195 6.72 8.32 -10.02
N PHE A 196 5.76 8.40 -10.95
CA PHE A 196 5.02 9.65 -11.23
C PHE A 196 4.13 10.10 -10.06
N GLY A 197 3.72 9.15 -9.22
CA GLY A 197 2.94 9.35 -8.00
C GLY A 197 3.23 8.23 -7.01
N GLN A 198 2.70 8.34 -5.80
CA GLN A 198 3.05 7.45 -4.68
C GLN A 198 4.59 7.40 -4.48
N ARG A 199 5.21 8.59 -4.52
CA ARG A 199 6.66 8.79 -4.54
C ARG A 199 7.31 8.44 -3.21
N LEU A 200 6.53 8.34 -2.13
CA LEU A 200 6.98 8.17 -0.76
C LEU A 200 6.61 6.80 -0.18
N THR A 201 6.34 5.83 -1.02
CA THR A 201 6.00 4.46 -0.60
C THR A 201 7.20 3.66 -0.08
N GLY A 202 8.42 4.19 -0.23
CA GLY A 202 9.66 3.48 0.09
C GLY A 202 9.84 2.24 -0.77
N SER A 203 9.60 2.34 -2.08
CA SER A 203 9.57 1.23 -3.04
C SER A 203 10.89 1.02 -3.80
N GLY A 204 12.00 1.49 -3.25
CA GLY A 204 13.28 1.45 -3.93
C GLY A 204 13.94 0.07 -3.97
N THR A 205 15.23 0.08 -4.20
CA THR A 205 16.10 -1.09 -4.23
C THR A 205 16.42 -1.57 -2.81
N THR A 206 16.47 -2.90 -2.62
CA THR A 206 17.05 -3.53 -1.43
C THR A 206 18.06 -4.59 -1.86
N ARG A 207 19.28 -4.51 -1.30
CA ARG A 207 20.37 -5.45 -1.57
C ARG A 207 20.66 -6.28 -0.34
N PHE A 208 20.78 -7.59 -0.53
CA PHE A 208 21.12 -8.55 0.50
C PHE A 208 22.54 -9.06 0.22
N ARG A 209 23.48 -8.72 1.11
CA ARG A 209 24.89 -9.11 1.02
C ARG A 209 25.20 -10.09 2.14
N GLN A 210 24.96 -11.38 1.91
CA GLN A 210 25.15 -12.42 2.93
C GLN A 210 24.39 -12.09 4.23
N ALA A 211 23.18 -11.54 4.08
CA ALA A 211 22.33 -11.16 5.19
C ALA A 211 21.97 -12.40 6.01
N GLN A 212 22.05 -12.28 7.33
CA GLN A 212 21.70 -13.33 8.27
C GLN A 212 20.18 -13.55 8.28
N VAL A 213 19.80 -14.82 8.21
CA VAL A 213 18.42 -15.28 8.33
C VAL A 213 18.40 -16.41 9.35
N GLU A 214 17.56 -16.28 10.37
CA GLU A 214 17.32 -17.37 11.32
C GLU A 214 16.50 -18.46 10.64
N GLN A 215 16.80 -19.73 10.91
CA GLN A 215 16.08 -20.85 10.29
C GLN A 215 14.57 -20.78 10.55
N GLU A 216 14.16 -20.33 11.75
CA GLU A 216 12.75 -20.17 12.08
C GLU A 216 12.05 -19.05 11.27
N HIS A 217 12.80 -18.16 10.65
CA HIS A 217 12.31 -17.09 9.79
C HIS A 217 12.26 -17.47 8.30
N VAL A 218 12.47 -18.74 7.97
CA VAL A 218 12.32 -19.27 6.61
C VAL A 218 11.06 -20.12 6.53
N TYR A 219 10.07 -19.63 5.79
CA TYR A 219 8.77 -20.29 5.61
C TYR A 219 8.66 -20.87 4.20
N ASP A 220 8.06 -22.05 4.07
CA ASP A 220 7.75 -22.59 2.74
C ASP A 220 6.74 -21.67 2.04
N PHE A 221 7.01 -21.31 0.79
CA PHE A 221 6.11 -20.47 0.02
C PHE A 221 4.71 -21.10 -0.14
N ALA A 222 4.61 -22.43 -0.17
CA ALA A 222 3.34 -23.15 -0.27
C ALA A 222 2.45 -23.01 0.98
N GLU A 223 3.03 -22.63 2.12
CA GLU A 223 2.31 -22.45 3.40
C GLU A 223 1.71 -21.05 3.55
N ARG A 224 1.93 -20.15 2.59
CA ARG A 224 1.34 -18.82 2.62
C ARG A 224 -0.18 -18.84 2.56
N PHE A 225 -0.79 -17.80 3.10
CA PHE A 225 -2.25 -17.66 3.08
C PHE A 225 -2.82 -17.61 1.65
N ARG A 226 -3.87 -18.41 1.42
CA ARG A 226 -4.36 -18.76 0.07
C ARG A 226 -4.89 -17.58 -0.75
N TYR A 227 -5.30 -16.49 -0.11
CA TYR A 227 -5.88 -15.32 -0.76
C TYR A 227 -4.87 -14.16 -0.92
N GLN A 228 -3.55 -14.42 -0.81
CA GLN A 228 -2.52 -13.39 -0.87
C GLN A 228 -2.62 -12.46 -2.08
N THR A 229 -2.79 -13.02 -3.28
CA THR A 229 -2.80 -12.22 -4.51
C THR A 229 -3.98 -11.27 -4.50
N ALA A 230 -5.16 -11.76 -4.12
CA ALA A 230 -6.37 -10.94 -4.01
C ALA A 230 -6.22 -9.87 -2.91
N PHE A 231 -5.61 -10.22 -1.77
CA PHE A 231 -5.35 -9.29 -0.67
C PHE A 231 -4.48 -8.10 -1.11
N TYR A 232 -3.37 -8.40 -1.80
CA TYR A 232 -2.48 -7.39 -2.34
C TYR A 232 -3.18 -6.45 -3.34
N GLN A 233 -4.02 -6.98 -4.23
CA GLN A 233 -4.80 -6.17 -5.16
C GLN A 233 -5.87 -5.34 -4.45
N HIS A 234 -6.48 -5.89 -3.40
CA HIS A 234 -7.54 -5.20 -2.67
C HIS A 234 -7.02 -3.97 -1.92
N ILE A 235 -5.81 -4.01 -1.37
CA ILE A 235 -5.16 -2.82 -0.79
C ILE A 235 -4.88 -1.74 -1.85
N LEU A 236 -4.50 -2.14 -3.07
CA LEU A 236 -4.32 -1.18 -4.17
C LEU A 236 -5.67 -0.53 -4.57
N LEU A 237 -6.74 -1.31 -4.64
CA LEU A 237 -8.09 -0.79 -4.88
C LEU A 237 -8.57 0.14 -3.76
N ALA A 238 -8.29 -0.20 -2.49
CA ALA A 238 -8.56 0.66 -1.34
C ALA A 238 -7.81 2.00 -1.47
N THR A 239 -6.55 1.93 -1.89
CA THR A 239 -5.71 3.11 -2.13
C THR A 239 -6.30 4.00 -3.22
N LEU A 240 -6.73 3.40 -4.34
CA LEU A 240 -7.39 4.14 -5.44
C LEU A 240 -8.71 4.78 -5.00
N ALA A 241 -9.52 4.07 -4.22
CA ALA A 241 -10.77 4.62 -3.69
C ALA A 241 -10.51 5.84 -2.78
N GLY A 242 -9.53 5.77 -1.88
CA GLY A 242 -9.16 6.91 -1.03
C GLY A 242 -8.61 8.09 -1.82
N ILE A 243 -7.83 7.85 -2.90
CA ILE A 243 -7.42 8.91 -3.84
C ILE A 243 -8.65 9.58 -4.46
N GLY A 244 -9.65 8.80 -4.89
CA GLY A 244 -10.90 9.33 -5.45
C GLY A 244 -11.64 10.25 -4.47
N LEU A 245 -11.77 9.83 -3.21
CA LEU A 245 -12.38 10.62 -2.14
C LEU A 245 -11.60 11.92 -1.86
N ALA A 246 -10.27 11.85 -1.87
CA ALA A 246 -9.42 13.03 -1.68
C ALA A 246 -9.63 14.06 -2.81
N VAL A 247 -9.73 13.59 -4.05
CA VAL A 247 -10.03 14.43 -5.22
C VAL A 247 -11.40 15.08 -5.10
N GLU A 248 -12.43 14.34 -4.70
CA GLU A 248 -13.79 14.86 -4.48
C GLU A 248 -13.80 15.95 -3.41
N ARG A 249 -13.20 15.68 -2.25
CA ARG A 249 -13.06 16.65 -1.14
C ARG A 249 -12.36 17.92 -1.58
N ASP A 250 -11.25 17.79 -2.31
CA ASP A 250 -10.44 18.93 -2.72
C ASP A 250 -11.14 19.74 -3.84
N ALA A 251 -11.91 19.08 -4.72
CA ALA A 251 -12.77 19.75 -5.70
C ALA A 251 -13.91 20.53 -5.02
N GLY A 252 -14.58 19.94 -4.03
CA GLY A 252 -15.64 20.60 -3.25
C GLY A 252 -15.16 21.88 -2.56
N ARG A 253 -14.01 21.81 -1.87
CA ARG A 253 -13.37 22.98 -1.21
C ARG A 253 -13.01 24.11 -2.18
N ARG A 254 -12.59 23.76 -3.41
CA ARG A 254 -12.32 24.77 -4.46
C ARG A 254 -13.61 25.40 -4.99
N GLY A 255 -14.68 24.61 -5.14
CA GLY A 255 -16.01 25.10 -5.50
C GLY A 255 -16.53 26.15 -4.51
N GLU A 256 -16.47 25.85 -3.21
CA GLU A 256 -16.87 26.77 -2.14
C GLU A 256 -16.06 28.08 -2.14
N LYS A 257 -14.73 28.01 -2.36
CA LYS A 257 -13.88 29.19 -2.47
C LYS A 257 -14.09 30.00 -3.75
N THR A 258 -14.64 29.41 -4.81
CA THR A 258 -14.88 30.07 -6.11
C THR A 258 -16.28 30.68 -6.19
N LEU A 259 -17.24 30.18 -5.38
CA LEU A 259 -18.61 30.69 -5.28
C LEU A 259 -18.86 32.04 -4.56
N PRO A 260 -17.91 32.77 -3.94
CA PRO A 260 -18.21 34.11 -3.41
C PRO A 260 -18.49 35.17 -4.49
N TYR A 261 -18.27 34.87 -5.77
CA TYR A 261 -18.41 35.84 -6.86
C TYR A 261 -19.79 35.83 -7.56
N VAL A 262 -20.66 34.87 -7.27
CA VAL A 262 -22.03 34.87 -7.82
C VAL A 262 -22.95 35.56 -6.82
N GLN A 263 -22.93 36.89 -6.80
CA GLN A 263 -24.02 37.62 -6.15
C GLN A 263 -25.34 37.30 -6.89
N PRO A 264 -26.42 36.94 -6.18
CA PRO A 264 -27.71 36.78 -6.81
C PRO A 264 -28.11 38.14 -7.38
N ARG A 265 -28.15 38.27 -8.71
CA ARG A 265 -28.83 39.41 -9.35
C ARG A 265 -30.25 39.44 -8.80
N GLN A 266 -30.57 40.42 -7.96
CA GLN A 266 -31.94 40.71 -7.57
C GLN A 266 -32.74 40.89 -8.85
N ARG A 267 -33.56 39.89 -9.20
CA ARG A 267 -34.52 40.03 -10.28
C ARG A 267 -35.54 41.07 -9.84
N ARG A 268 -35.41 42.30 -10.34
CA ARG A 268 -36.51 43.27 -10.34
C ARG A 268 -37.70 42.61 -11.05
N ARG A 269 -38.72 42.20 -10.30
CA ARG A 269 -40.02 41.81 -10.85
C ARG A 269 -40.66 43.07 -11.44
N ALA A 270 -40.53 43.27 -12.75
CA ALA A 270 -41.44 44.13 -13.47
C ALA A 270 -42.76 43.36 -13.63
N ALA A 271 -43.80 43.81 -12.94
CA ALA A 271 -45.16 43.35 -13.18
C ALA A 271 -45.60 43.85 -14.56
N ARG A 272 -45.93 42.93 -15.48
CA ARG A 272 -46.74 43.25 -16.66
C ARG A 272 -47.83 42.20 -16.83
N ARG A 273 -49.05 42.72 -16.97
CA ARG A 273 -50.31 42.01 -17.13
C ARG A 273 -50.45 41.39 -18.53
N SER A 274 -51.02 40.19 -18.55
CA SER A 274 -51.86 39.51 -19.57
C SER A 274 -51.83 39.94 -21.05
N SER A 275 -51.65 38.95 -21.95
CA SER A 275 -52.69 38.45 -22.88
C SER A 275 -52.14 37.36 -23.83
N GLY A 276 -52.99 36.40 -24.22
CA GLY A 276 -52.96 35.80 -25.57
C GLY A 276 -52.24 34.45 -25.81
N ALA A 277 -53.06 33.41 -25.99
CA ALA A 277 -53.02 32.38 -27.04
C ALA A 277 -51.82 31.40 -27.20
N ALA A 278 -52.17 30.11 -26.99
CA ALA A 278 -51.96 28.94 -27.85
C ALA A 278 -50.58 28.59 -28.46
N GLY A 279 -50.19 27.32 -28.26
CA GLY A 279 -49.48 26.54 -29.30
C GLY A 279 -48.27 25.72 -28.85
N GLY A 280 -48.35 24.39 -29.02
CA GLY A 280 -47.18 23.54 -29.31
C GLY A 280 -46.49 22.84 -28.13
N ARG A 281 -46.94 21.62 -27.81
CA ARG A 281 -46.11 20.61 -27.11
C ARG A 281 -45.32 19.82 -28.16
N ALA A 282 -44.00 19.92 -28.13
CA ALA A 282 -43.10 18.95 -28.76
C ALA A 282 -42.36 18.22 -27.65
N ASN A 283 -42.64 16.92 -27.53
CA ASN A 283 -42.03 16.00 -26.58
C ASN A 283 -40.93 15.25 -27.34
N GLN A 284 -39.65 15.49 -27.04
CA GLN A 284 -38.55 14.66 -27.52
C GLN A 284 -38.11 13.73 -26.39
N GLN A 285 -38.56 12.48 -26.48
CA GLN A 285 -37.96 11.33 -25.82
C GLN A 285 -36.69 10.95 -26.56
N LEU A 286 -35.55 10.91 -25.85
CA LEU A 286 -34.37 10.18 -26.28
C LEU A 286 -34.11 9.06 -25.28
N GLY A 287 -34.12 7.84 -25.83
CA GLY A 287 -34.10 6.57 -25.13
C GLY A 287 -32.76 6.24 -24.50
N VAL A 288 -32.86 5.49 -23.41
CA VAL A 288 -31.77 4.82 -22.70
C VAL A 288 -31.45 3.52 -23.45
N GLY A 289 -30.20 3.39 -23.91
CA GLY A 289 -29.66 2.14 -24.45
C GLY A 289 -28.72 1.49 -23.43
N ASP A 290 -29.11 0.30 -22.97
CA ASP A 290 -28.28 -0.69 -22.26
C ASP A 290 -27.18 -1.23 -23.19
N PRO A 291 -25.97 -1.49 -22.67
CA PRO A 291 -25.28 -2.68 -23.14
C PRO A 291 -24.70 -3.51 -21.97
N ARG A 292 -25.29 -4.68 -21.76
CA ARG A 292 -24.59 -5.86 -21.23
C ARG A 292 -23.65 -6.38 -22.30
N GLY A 293 -22.36 -6.47 -21.97
CA GLY A 293 -21.35 -7.18 -22.75
C GLY A 293 -20.32 -7.75 -21.80
N GLY A 294 -20.39 -9.07 -21.58
CA GLY A 294 -19.35 -9.79 -20.86
C GLY A 294 -18.07 -9.89 -21.68
N ALA A 295 -16.93 -9.83 -21.01
CA ALA A 295 -15.65 -10.27 -21.56
C ALA A 295 -14.80 -10.86 -20.43
N ALA A 296 -14.49 -12.14 -20.58
CA ALA A 296 -13.43 -12.82 -19.88
C ALA A 296 -12.08 -12.54 -20.58
N GLY A 297 -11.00 -12.43 -19.80
CA GLY A 297 -9.63 -12.57 -20.29
C GLY A 297 -8.67 -11.41 -20.00
N GLY A 298 -7.45 -11.76 -19.57
CA GLY A 298 -6.24 -10.91 -19.52
C GLY A 298 -5.90 -10.43 -18.11
N GLY A 299 -4.80 -10.84 -17.45
CA GLY A 299 -3.50 -11.21 -18.00
C GLY A 299 -2.62 -9.96 -18.13
N VAL A 300 -1.71 -9.77 -17.17
CA VAL A 300 -0.45 -9.01 -17.21
C VAL A 300 -0.39 -7.80 -18.17
N PHE A 301 -0.41 -6.58 -17.62
CA PHE A 301 0.21 -5.42 -18.24
C PHE A 301 0.96 -4.59 -17.19
N THR A 302 2.28 -4.80 -17.11
CA THR A 302 3.23 -3.78 -16.67
C THR A 302 4.34 -3.70 -17.72
N ALA A 303 4.27 -2.68 -18.57
CA ALA A 303 5.36 -2.27 -19.43
C ALA A 303 5.23 -0.76 -19.66
N GLY A 304 5.65 0.02 -18.67
CA GLY A 304 5.86 1.46 -18.77
C GLY A 304 7.36 1.74 -18.82
N LEU A 305 7.85 2.09 -20.00
CA LEU A 305 9.22 2.41 -20.38
C LEU A 305 10.03 3.20 -19.32
N TYR A 306 11.04 2.56 -18.73
CA TYR A 306 12.12 3.26 -18.01
C TYR A 306 13.28 3.50 -18.99
N ARG A 307 13.50 4.75 -19.42
CA ARG A 307 14.74 5.16 -20.10
C ARG A 307 15.66 5.82 -19.08
N SER A 308 16.67 5.10 -18.62
CA SER A 308 17.78 5.67 -17.87
C SER A 308 18.54 6.66 -18.75
N ARG A 309 18.53 7.96 -18.40
CA ARG A 309 19.47 8.94 -18.96
C ARG A 309 20.85 8.73 -18.34
N GLN A 310 21.69 7.93 -18.99
CA GLN A 310 23.13 8.02 -18.75
C GLN A 310 23.62 9.38 -19.30
N ARG A 311 24.09 10.24 -18.41
CA ARG A 311 24.82 11.46 -18.81
C ARG A 311 26.15 11.04 -19.40
N ARG A 312 26.28 11.21 -20.73
CA ARG A 312 27.59 11.29 -21.40
C ARG A 312 28.33 12.51 -20.84
N ARG A 313 29.49 12.28 -20.22
CA ARG A 313 30.60 13.22 -20.21
C ARG A 313 31.73 12.59 -21.03
N GLY A 314 31.82 12.98 -22.31
CA GLY A 314 33.11 13.14 -22.99
C GLY A 314 33.49 14.62 -22.87
N ALA A 315 34.73 15.05 -22.99
CA ALA A 315 35.96 14.39 -23.40
C ALA A 315 37.15 15.22 -22.88
N ASP A 316 38.32 14.56 -22.81
CA ASP A 316 39.69 15.05 -23.08
C ASP A 316 40.17 16.41 -22.53
N CYS A 317 41.29 16.38 -21.79
CA CYS A 317 42.61 16.72 -22.35
C CYS A 317 43.76 16.65 -21.32
N ALA A 318 44.88 16.12 -21.82
CA ALA A 318 46.28 16.51 -21.56
C ALA A 318 47.12 15.82 -20.46
N ALA A 319 48.27 15.33 -20.96
CA ALA A 319 49.53 14.87 -20.35
C ALA A 319 49.57 13.46 -19.74
#